data_AF-T0YYV1-F1
#
_entry.id   AF-T0YYV1-F1
#
_cell.length_a   1.000
_cell.length_b   1.000
_cell.length_c   1.000
_cell.angle_alpha   90.00
_cell.angle_beta   90.00
_cell.angle_gamma   90.00
#
_symmetry.space_group_name_H-M   'P 1'
#
loop_
_entity.id
_entity.type
_entity.pdbx_description
1 polymer ?
#
loop_
_entity_poly.entity_id
_entity_poly.type
_entity_poly.pdbx_seq_one_letter_code
_entity_poly.pdbx_strand_id
1 'polypeptide(L)'
;MANAGLLLPATLAQHLGLREVVEQHLDLGDAPGRANVGHKAMSLSHSMLAGGDSIDDTNVLRAGATQGVLGHAVLAPSTLGTFLRSFTFGHVRQLDAVRPGDAV
;
A
#
# COMPACT_ATOMS: atom_id res chain seq x y z
N MET A 1 1.35 16.40 -13.63
CA MET A 1 0.31 16.18 -12.61
C MET A 1 0.95 16.42 -11.25
N ALA A 2 0.50 17.45 -10.53
CA ALA A 2 1.06 17.82 -9.24
C ALA A 2 0.60 16.83 -8.17
N ASN A 3 1.38 15.79 -7.90
CA ASN A 3 1.12 14.83 -6.82
C ASN A 3 1.38 15.44 -5.42
N ALA A 4 1.37 16.77 -5.30
CA ALA A 4 1.46 17.48 -4.02
C ALA A 4 0.34 17.06 -3.04
N GLY A 5 -0.81 16.63 -3.57
CA GLY A 5 -1.91 16.08 -2.77
C GLY A 5 -1.57 14.76 -2.05
N LEU A 6 -0.55 14.02 -2.50
CA LEU A 6 -0.12 12.79 -1.83
C LEU A 6 0.90 13.03 -0.71
N LEU A 7 1.51 14.22 -0.62
CA LEU A 7 2.54 14.50 0.39
C LEU A 7 1.99 14.36 1.81
N LEU A 8 0.82 14.96 2.08
CA LEU A 8 0.18 14.91 3.38
C LEU A 8 -0.23 13.48 3.79
N PRO A 9 -0.99 12.71 2.97
CA PRO A 9 -1.37 11.35 3.34
C PRO A 9 -0.17 10.40 3.41
N ALA A 10 0.86 10.57 2.56
CA ALA A 10 2.09 9.79 2.67
C ALA A 10 2.83 10.06 3.97
N THR A 11 2.98 11.33 4.32
CA THR A 11 3.61 11.75 5.58
C THR A 11 2.82 11.19 6.77
N LEU A 12 1.50 11.31 6.77
CA LEU A 12 0.65 10.75 7.82
C LEU A 12 0.80 9.23 7.94
N ALA A 13 0.79 8.51 6.82
CA ALA A 13 0.97 7.06 6.81
C ALA A 13 2.33 6.63 7.38
N GLN A 14 3.39 7.40 7.11
CA GLN A 14 4.71 7.18 7.70
C GLN A 14 4.70 7.45 9.21
N HIS A 15 4.09 8.56 9.65
CA HIS A 15 3.99 8.89 11.08
C HIS A 15 3.19 7.86 11.88
N LEU A 16 2.18 7.26 11.27
CA LEU A 16 1.39 6.19 11.88
C LEU A 16 2.03 4.80 11.75
N GLY A 17 3.15 4.68 11.04
CA GLY A 17 3.78 3.38 10.76
C GLY A 17 2.84 2.42 10.02
N LEU A 18 1.95 2.94 9.16
CA LEU A 18 0.86 2.16 8.58
C LEU A 18 1.38 0.96 7.77
N ARG A 19 2.51 1.15 7.07
CA ARG A 19 3.16 0.08 6.31
C ARG A 19 3.56 -1.08 7.24
N GLU A 20 4.15 -0.75 8.37
CA GLU A 20 4.63 -1.69 9.38
C GLU A 20 3.44 -2.39 10.06
N VAL A 21 2.36 -1.67 10.37
CA VAL A 21 1.14 -2.29 10.92
C VAL A 21 0.53 -3.29 9.94
N VAL A 22 0.52 -2.99 8.64
CA VAL A 22 0.11 -3.96 7.61
C VAL A 22 1.04 -5.16 7.57
N GLU A 23 2.36 -4.95 7.60
CA GLU A 23 3.34 -6.04 7.63
C GLU A 23 3.18 -6.96 8.85
N GLN A 24 2.72 -6.42 9.99
CA GLN A 24 2.48 -7.19 11.20
C GLN A 24 1.20 -8.02 11.18
N HIS A 25 0.14 -7.53 10.53
CA HIS A 25 -1.19 -8.15 10.63
C HIS A 25 -1.59 -8.96 9.39
N LEU A 26 -1.05 -8.62 8.21
CA LEU A 26 -1.40 -9.28 6.97
C LEU A 26 -0.46 -10.45 6.69
N ASP A 27 -0.91 -11.65 7.06
CA ASP A 27 -0.23 -12.90 6.75
C ASP A 27 -0.95 -13.63 5.60
N LEU A 28 -0.29 -13.72 4.46
CA LEU A 28 -0.76 -14.42 3.27
C LEU A 28 -0.28 -15.89 3.20
N GLY A 29 0.35 -16.40 4.25
CA GLY A 29 0.98 -17.72 4.27
C GLY A 29 1.98 -17.88 3.13
N ASP A 30 1.94 -19.01 2.43
CA ASP A 30 2.84 -19.30 1.29
C ASP A 30 2.39 -18.70 -0.05
N ALA A 31 1.35 -17.88 -0.06
CA ALA A 31 0.81 -17.34 -1.31
C ALA A 31 1.88 -16.55 -2.10
N PRO A 32 1.82 -16.53 -3.44
CA PRO A 32 2.80 -15.83 -4.28
C PRO A 32 2.91 -14.33 -3.97
N GLY A 33 1.82 -13.71 -3.49
CA GLY A 33 1.73 -12.31 -3.13
C GLY A 33 2.37 -11.90 -1.80
N ARG A 34 2.81 -12.85 -0.96
CA ARG A 34 3.20 -12.63 0.46
C ARG A 34 4.38 -11.69 0.70
N ALA A 35 5.30 -11.55 -0.25
CA ALA A 35 6.47 -10.71 -0.03
C ALA A 35 6.07 -9.22 -0.03
N ASN A 36 6.64 -8.43 0.89
CA ASN A 36 6.51 -6.97 0.93
C ASN A 36 5.05 -6.48 0.97
N VAL A 37 4.18 -7.11 1.78
CA VAL A 37 2.74 -6.79 1.83
C VAL A 37 2.46 -5.32 2.16
N GLY A 38 3.24 -4.72 3.07
CA GLY A 38 3.09 -3.31 3.43
C GLY A 38 3.34 -2.38 2.24
N HIS A 39 4.43 -2.59 1.50
CA HIS A 39 4.74 -1.81 0.30
C HIS A 39 3.64 -1.91 -0.77
N LYS A 40 3.05 -3.11 -0.94
CA LYS A 40 1.96 -3.34 -1.90
C LYS A 40 0.67 -2.67 -1.46
N ALA A 41 0.31 -2.80 -0.19
CA ALA A 41 -0.85 -2.13 0.38
C ALA A 41 -0.72 -0.61 0.24
N MET A 42 0.41 -0.03 0.64
CA MET A 42 0.64 1.42 0.51
C MET A 42 0.61 1.90 -0.94
N SER A 43 1.13 1.12 -1.89
CA SER A 43 1.05 1.46 -3.33
C SER A 43 -0.40 1.53 -3.82
N LEU A 44 -1.25 0.59 -3.41
CA LEU A 44 -2.67 0.60 -3.77
C LEU A 44 -3.40 1.77 -3.10
N SER A 45 -3.18 2.00 -1.81
CA SER A 45 -3.78 3.12 -1.07
C SER A 45 -3.44 4.47 -1.69
N HIS A 46 -2.16 4.72 -2.00
CA HIS A 46 -1.76 5.97 -2.64
C HIS A 46 -2.28 6.11 -4.07
N SER A 47 -2.44 5.01 -4.81
CA SER A 47 -3.06 5.04 -6.13
C SER A 47 -4.53 5.45 -6.04
N MET A 48 -5.28 4.86 -5.10
CA MET A 48 -6.68 5.22 -4.86
C MET A 48 -6.82 6.68 -4.41
N LEU A 49 -5.94 7.16 -3.53
CA LEU A 49 -5.91 8.58 -3.11
C LEU A 49 -5.56 9.54 -4.25
N ALA A 50 -4.78 9.08 -5.23
CA ALA A 50 -4.48 9.82 -6.45
C ALA A 50 -5.64 9.80 -7.47
N GLY A 51 -6.74 9.11 -7.16
CA GLY A 51 -7.91 8.96 -8.03
C GLY A 51 -7.84 7.75 -8.98
N GLY A 52 -6.91 6.82 -8.78
CA GLY A 52 -6.83 5.59 -9.56
C GLY A 52 -7.95 4.62 -9.21
N ASP A 53 -8.59 4.06 -10.23
CA ASP A 53 -9.67 3.07 -10.12
C ASP A 53 -9.31 1.74 -10.80
N SER A 54 -8.19 1.71 -11.54
CA SER A 54 -7.62 0.53 -12.18
C SER A 54 -6.24 0.18 -11.60
N ILE A 55 -5.84 -1.08 -11.75
CA ILE A 55 -4.49 -1.54 -11.37
C ILE A 55 -3.40 -0.82 -12.19
N ASP A 56 -3.71 -0.40 -13.41
CA ASP A 56 -2.77 0.29 -14.29
C ASP A 56 -2.48 1.72 -13.83
N ASP A 57 -3.39 2.34 -13.09
CA ASP A 57 -3.23 3.70 -12.56
C ASP A 57 -2.12 3.77 -11.52
N THR A 58 -1.75 2.64 -10.91
CA THR A 58 -0.60 2.57 -9.99
C THR A 58 0.71 3.01 -10.65
N ASN A 59 0.80 2.99 -11.99
CA ASN A 59 1.94 3.53 -12.73
C ASN A 59 2.11 5.05 -12.54
N VAL A 60 1.04 5.80 -12.21
CA VAL A 60 1.14 7.24 -11.96
C VAL A 60 2.07 7.55 -10.78
N LEU A 61 2.14 6.64 -9.80
CA LEU A 61 3.03 6.75 -8.64
C LEU A 61 4.52 6.56 -9.01
N ARG A 62 4.78 5.94 -10.17
CA ARG A 62 6.13 5.72 -10.71
C ARG A 62 6.57 6.87 -11.62
N ALA A 63 5.68 7.81 -11.92
CA ALA A 63 6.00 8.96 -12.74
C ALA A 63 6.76 10.03 -11.94
N GLY A 64 7.88 10.51 -12.51
CA GLY A 64 8.68 11.59 -11.95
C GLY A 64 9.25 11.27 -10.56
N ALA A 65 9.22 12.25 -9.66
CA ALA A 65 9.79 12.14 -8.32
C ALA A 65 8.79 11.62 -7.26
N THR A 66 7.60 11.16 -7.67
CA THR A 66 6.51 10.80 -6.74
C THR A 66 6.93 9.73 -5.74
N GLN A 67 7.68 8.70 -6.17
CA GLN A 67 8.19 7.66 -5.28
C GLN A 67 9.02 8.24 -4.10
N GLY A 68 9.73 9.34 -4.31
CA GLY A 68 10.56 9.96 -3.28
C GLY A 68 9.77 10.56 -2.10
N VAL A 69 8.48 10.85 -2.28
CA VAL A 69 7.63 11.45 -1.23
C VAL A 69 6.68 10.45 -0.58
N LEU A 70 6.54 9.23 -1.11
CA LEU A 70 5.56 8.25 -0.62
C LEU A 70 6.04 7.45 0.60
N GLY A 71 7.35 7.42 0.86
CA GLY A 71 7.89 6.71 2.02
C GLY A 71 7.89 5.19 1.93
N HIS A 72 7.61 4.62 0.74
CA HIS A 72 7.62 3.18 0.49
C HIS A 72 8.04 2.90 -0.95
N ALA A 73 8.53 1.69 -1.22
CA ALA A 73 8.74 1.22 -2.58
C ALA A 73 7.40 1.17 -3.35
N VAL A 74 7.37 1.78 -4.54
CA VAL A 74 6.23 1.69 -5.47
C VAL A 74 6.46 0.47 -6.36
N LEU A 75 5.48 -0.44 -6.40
CA LEU A 75 5.60 -1.71 -7.10
C LEU A 75 4.84 -1.70 -8.43
N ALA A 76 5.28 -2.53 -9.37
CA ALA A 76 4.65 -2.62 -10.69
C ALA A 76 3.20 -3.16 -10.59
N PRO A 77 2.30 -2.75 -11.50
CA PRO A 77 0.91 -3.24 -11.53
C PRO A 77 0.78 -4.76 -11.47
N SER A 78 1.64 -5.50 -12.18
CA SER A 78 1.65 -6.96 -12.17
C SER A 78 1.99 -7.56 -10.79
N THR A 79 2.93 -6.94 -10.06
CA THR A 79 3.30 -7.32 -8.69
C THR A 79 2.13 -7.08 -7.72
N LEU A 80 1.43 -5.95 -7.87
CA LEU A 80 0.26 -5.61 -7.08
C LEU A 80 -0.93 -6.54 -7.41
N GLY A 81 -1.12 -6.89 -8.68
CA GLY A 81 -2.12 -7.86 -9.10
C GLY A 81 -1.89 -9.26 -8.51
N THR A 82 -0.63 -9.72 -8.43
CA THR A 82 -0.29 -10.98 -7.76
C THR A 82 -0.59 -10.95 -6.26
N PHE A 83 -0.41 -9.80 -5.62
CA PHE A 83 -0.82 -9.60 -4.24
C PHE A 83 -2.33 -9.65 -4.07
N LEU A 84 -3.10 -8.88 -4.85
CA LEU A 84 -4.56 -8.89 -4.78
C LEU A 84 -5.16 -10.27 -5.04
N ARG A 85 -4.64 -11.02 -6.03
CA ARG A 85 -5.06 -12.40 -6.32
C ARG A 85 -4.70 -13.41 -5.23
N SER A 86 -3.85 -13.05 -4.27
CA SER A 86 -3.51 -13.89 -3.12
C SER A 86 -4.48 -13.75 -1.94
N PHE A 87 -5.43 -12.81 -2.01
CA PHE A 87 -6.40 -12.60 -0.95
C PHE A 87 -7.47 -13.69 -0.95
N THR A 88 -7.83 -14.12 0.26
CA THR A 88 -9.07 -14.84 0.55
C THR A 88 -9.89 -13.97 1.49
N PHE A 89 -11.14 -14.35 1.77
CA PHE A 89 -11.97 -13.62 2.73
C PHE A 89 -11.30 -13.44 4.11
N GLY A 90 -10.55 -14.45 4.57
CA GLY A 90 -9.82 -14.37 5.85
C GLY A 90 -8.75 -13.27 5.86
N HIS A 91 -8.04 -13.08 4.75
CA HIS A 91 -7.02 -12.04 4.63
C HIS A 91 -7.62 -10.63 4.64
N VAL A 92 -8.82 -10.45 4.07
CA VAL A 92 -9.52 -9.16 4.16
C VAL A 92 -9.85 -8.82 5.61
N ARG A 93 -10.26 -9.82 6.42
CA ARG A 93 -10.56 -9.61 7.84
C ARG A 93 -9.32 -9.34 8.70
N GLN A 94 -8.14 -9.81 8.29
CA GLN A 94 -6.89 -9.44 8.95
C GLN A 94 -6.61 -7.94 8.83
N LEU A 95 -7.01 -7.32 7.71
CA LEU A 95 -6.88 -5.87 7.53
C LEU A 95 -7.82 -5.06 8.45
N ASP A 96 -8.91 -5.64 8.96
CA ASP A 96 -9.74 -4.98 9.99
C ASP A 96 -8.97 -4.73 11.29
N ALA A 97 -7.91 -5.53 11.54
CA ALA A 97 -7.02 -5.34 12.69
C ALA A 97 -5.99 -4.22 12.46
N VAL A 98 -5.84 -3.71 11.24
CA VAL A 98 -4.98 -2.57 10.90
C VAL A 98 -5.67 -1.30 11.38
N ARG A 99 -5.52 -1.04 12.67
CA ARG A 99 -5.89 0.22 13.33
C ARG A 99 -4.63 0.79 13.97
N PRO A 100 -4.45 2.13 13.97
CA PRO A 100 -3.45 2.73 14.82
C PRO A 100 -3.80 2.36 16.27
N GLY A 101 -3.01 1.49 16.88
CA GLY A 101 -3.16 1.11 18.29
C GLY A 101 -2.03 1.76 19.08
N ASP A 102 -2.39 2.62 20.03
CA ASP A 102 -1.65 3.10 21.22
C ASP A 102 -0.13 2.91 21.23
N ALA A 103 0.56 3.45 20.22
CA ALA A 103 2.01 3.64 20.25
C ALA A 103 2.30 5.07 20.74
N VAL A 104 1.97 5.34 22.01
CA VAL A 104 2.51 6.41 22.87
C VAL A 104 2.77 5.80 24.24
#